data_AF-A0A5A5R128-F1
#
_entry.id   AF-A0A5A5R128-F1
#
_cell.length_a   1.000
_cell.length_b   1.000
_cell.length_c   1.000
_cell.angle_alpha   90.00
_cell.angle_beta   90.00
_cell.angle_gamma   90.00
#
_symmetry.space_group_name_H-M   'P 1'
#
loop_
_entity.id
_entity.type
_entity.pdbx_description
1 polymer ?
#
loop_
_entity_poly.entity_id
_entity_poly.type
_entity_poly.pdbx_seq_one_letter_code
_entity_poly.pdbx_strand_id
1 'polypeptide(L)'
;MVRKEVRNKNVDVYFRHFWGVAKREQLLDSLNNQDFDAFYQVSNPEQSNRYSFRPSDVSSHYLAWPKLTDLSCQDSSLIIPLQGMDEDRANALIDCDQDILSLRMQKYFDKTTDWDEFLTLKTGLSRDSASFDAKTVRKKAHQLDSFKENNLKRYNFRPYDTRWCYITLAPNVWKRVRPDLYVQYTYKNLFLLSRSKGVAQPEGIPFLFTQSLFARDCMRGHAVAFPMLIYPSAKHEAKKQDKLFNFESYTTVKTKANLSEKSRQYLNQLGINNLDENIENASLIWLHSLAIGYSPLYLGENADGIRQDFPRIPLPNSQELLIKSAQLGQAIASLLDTENPVIGVTKKPTPALQKIALISCTDGGNLNPDKGDLIINLGWGHGGKNGVTMPGKGKAIARQYTTAEMSVISPEMRKLLGTTTYDIYLNDRAYWQNIPARVWEYTIGGYQVIKKWLSYREEKLLGRGLTIAEVQEVSEMTRRITAIILLESDLDDNYQNIKTAVYSF
;
A
#
# COMPACT_ATOMS: atom_id res chain seq x y z
N MET A 1 -10.81 29.65 19.64
CA MET A 1 -9.85 29.72 20.76
C MET A 1 -10.25 30.92 21.59
N VAL A 2 -10.81 30.72 22.78
CA VAL A 2 -11.15 31.83 23.69
C VAL A 2 -9.91 32.10 24.53
N ARG A 3 -9.36 33.31 24.42
CA ARG A 3 -8.17 33.70 25.17
C ARG A 3 -8.60 34.55 26.35
N LYS A 4 -8.28 34.09 27.57
CA LYS A 4 -8.42 34.92 28.78
C LYS A 4 -7.39 36.04 28.75
N GLU A 5 -7.75 37.22 29.26
CA GLU A 5 -6.82 38.35 29.41
C GLU A 5 -5.62 37.99 30.30
N VAL A 6 -5.88 37.24 31.37
CA VAL A 6 -4.85 36.67 32.26
C VAL A 6 -4.76 35.16 32.03
N ARG A 7 -3.57 34.68 31.66
CA ARG A 7 -3.33 33.27 31.37
C ARG A 7 -2.93 32.53 32.64
N ASN A 8 -3.62 31.41 32.92
CA ASN A 8 -3.17 30.47 33.95
C ASN A 8 -1.80 29.88 33.57
N LYS A 9 -0.94 29.61 34.56
CA LYS A 9 0.34 28.93 34.34
C LYS A 9 0.16 27.52 33.77
N ASN A 10 -0.87 26.81 34.24
CA ASN A 10 -1.26 25.50 33.73
C ASN A 10 -2.36 25.68 32.67
N VAL A 11 -2.22 24.98 31.54
CA VAL A 11 -3.17 25.00 30.45
C VAL A 11 -3.93 23.68 30.46
N ASP A 12 -5.21 23.74 30.81
CA ASP A 12 -6.09 22.59 30.70
C ASP A 12 -6.63 22.50 29.28
N VAL A 13 -6.52 21.33 28.66
CA VAL A 13 -7.01 21.07 27.31
C VAL A 13 -8.07 19.97 27.40
N TYR A 14 -9.25 20.27 26.87
CA TYR A 14 -10.40 19.37 26.85
C TYR A 14 -10.77 19.04 25.41
N PHE A 15 -11.02 17.77 25.14
CA PHE A 15 -11.28 17.25 23.79
C PHE A 15 -12.61 16.51 23.71
N ARG A 16 -13.39 16.84 22.68
CA ARG A 16 -14.60 16.12 22.31
C ARG A 16 -14.60 15.91 20.80
N HIS A 17 -14.84 14.68 20.35
CA HIS A 17 -14.74 14.31 18.94
C HIS A 17 -16.13 14.14 18.32
N PHE A 18 -16.39 14.87 17.23
CA PHE A 18 -17.56 14.65 16.36
C PHE A 18 -17.08 14.23 14.98
N TRP A 19 -17.43 13.02 14.55
CA TRP A 19 -16.91 12.43 13.31
C TRP A 19 -17.95 11.57 12.60
N GLY A 20 -17.72 11.31 11.31
CA GLY A 20 -18.62 10.51 10.48
C GLY A 20 -19.78 11.30 9.87
N VAL A 21 -20.71 10.58 9.25
CA VAL A 21 -21.83 11.18 8.51
C VAL A 21 -22.86 11.86 9.41
N ALA A 22 -23.02 11.37 10.65
CA ALA A 22 -23.95 11.92 11.64
C ALA A 22 -23.36 13.08 12.47
N LYS A 23 -22.10 13.49 12.21
CA LYS A 23 -21.40 14.48 13.07
C LYS A 23 -22.15 15.81 13.24
N ARG A 24 -22.92 16.22 12.23
CA ARG A 24 -23.72 17.46 12.27
C ARG A 24 -24.89 17.32 13.25
N GLU A 25 -25.62 16.22 13.13
CA GLU A 25 -26.75 15.89 14.01
C GLU A 25 -26.26 15.77 15.46
N GLN A 26 -25.21 14.96 15.68
CA GLN A 26 -24.59 14.81 17.00
C GLN A 26 -24.11 16.14 17.60
N LEU A 27 -23.57 17.05 16.79
CA LEU A 27 -23.15 18.37 17.23
C LEU A 27 -24.35 19.24 17.63
N LEU A 28 -25.46 19.17 16.88
CA LEU A 28 -26.68 19.88 17.24
C LEU A 28 -27.31 19.31 18.52
N ASP A 29 -27.40 17.98 18.62
CA ASP A 29 -27.93 17.30 19.81
C ASP A 29 -27.12 17.63 21.06
N SER A 30 -25.82 17.87 20.90
CA SER A 30 -24.93 18.23 22.02
C SER A 30 -25.32 19.54 22.73
N LEU A 31 -26.09 20.42 22.09
CA LEU A 31 -26.60 21.64 22.70
C LEU A 31 -27.67 21.36 23.78
N ASN A 32 -28.28 20.17 23.75
CA ASN A 32 -29.29 19.74 24.72
C ASN A 32 -28.69 18.93 25.88
N ASN A 33 -27.37 18.76 25.94
CA ASN A 33 -26.70 18.01 27.00
C ASN A 33 -26.79 18.76 28.33
N GLN A 34 -27.41 18.14 29.34
CA GLN A 34 -27.53 18.73 30.68
C GLN A 34 -26.18 18.94 31.37
N ASP A 35 -25.24 18.00 31.17
CA ASP A 35 -23.86 18.11 31.64
C ASP A 35 -22.93 18.20 30.42
N PHE A 36 -22.83 19.39 29.83
CA PHE A 36 -22.07 19.62 28.60
C PHE A 36 -20.58 19.26 28.75
N ASP A 37 -20.00 19.53 29.92
CA ASP A 37 -18.58 19.39 30.20
C ASP A 37 -18.17 17.91 30.41
N ALA A 38 -19.05 17.06 30.93
CA ALA A 38 -18.80 15.63 31.11
C ALA A 38 -18.52 14.87 29.79
N PHE A 39 -18.86 15.43 28.64
CA PHE A 39 -18.58 14.82 27.34
C PHE A 39 -17.18 15.15 26.79
N TYR A 40 -16.40 15.94 27.52
CA TYR A 40 -15.02 16.23 27.16
C TYR A 40 -14.06 15.31 27.91
N GLN A 41 -13.01 14.90 27.22
CA GLN A 41 -11.89 14.16 27.79
C GLN A 41 -10.72 15.12 28.04
N VAL A 42 -10.05 14.98 29.18
CA VAL A 42 -8.80 15.70 29.44
C VAL A 42 -7.74 15.24 28.44
N SER A 43 -7.01 16.19 27.89
CA SER A 43 -5.95 15.97 26.93
C SER A 43 -4.69 16.66 27.41
N ASN A 44 -3.54 16.03 27.20
CA ASN A 44 -2.23 16.55 27.60
C ASN A 44 -1.35 16.72 26.35
N PRO A 45 -1.50 17.79 25.56
CA PRO A 45 -0.67 18.02 24.38
C PRO A 45 0.78 18.30 24.80
N GLU A 46 1.71 17.48 24.34
CA GLU A 46 3.13 17.58 24.64
C GLU A 46 3.99 17.19 23.44
N GLN A 47 5.29 17.42 23.50
CA GLN A 47 6.17 17.17 22.36
C GLN A 47 6.17 15.69 21.93
N SER A 48 6.10 14.75 22.88
CA SER A 48 6.09 13.29 22.66
C SER A 48 4.89 12.83 21.82
N ASN A 49 3.71 13.46 21.99
CA ASN A 49 2.48 13.17 21.23
C ASN A 49 2.22 14.17 20.10
N ARG A 50 3.26 14.93 19.70
CA ARG A 50 3.21 15.97 18.65
C ARG A 50 2.16 17.05 18.91
N TYR A 51 1.92 17.37 20.18
CA TYR A 51 0.92 18.34 20.64
C TYR A 51 -0.50 17.97 20.17
N SER A 52 -0.83 16.67 20.15
CA SER A 52 -2.17 16.19 19.79
C SER A 52 -3.22 16.66 20.81
N PHE A 53 -4.32 17.26 20.33
CA PHE A 53 -5.49 17.51 21.18
C PHE A 53 -6.33 16.26 21.42
N ARG A 54 -6.24 15.26 20.55
CA ARG A 54 -6.92 13.98 20.76
C ARG A 54 -6.14 13.19 21.82
N PRO A 55 -6.77 12.77 22.93
CA PRO A 55 -6.16 11.86 23.90
C PRO A 55 -5.63 10.61 23.21
N SER A 56 -4.50 10.13 23.68
CA SER A 56 -3.85 8.94 23.17
C SER A 56 -3.26 8.13 24.29
N ASP A 57 -3.40 6.82 24.20
CA ASP A 57 -2.73 5.84 25.05
C ASP A 57 -1.56 5.24 24.28
N VAL A 58 -0.35 5.71 24.57
CA VAL A 58 0.89 5.20 23.96
C VAL A 58 1.81 4.77 25.08
N SER A 59 2.13 3.47 25.11
CA SER A 59 3.00 2.93 26.15
C SER A 59 4.41 3.53 26.07
N SER A 60 5.05 3.70 27.23
CA SER A 60 6.46 4.13 27.31
C SER A 60 7.39 3.15 26.58
N HIS A 61 7.08 1.85 26.63
CA HIS A 61 7.78 0.81 25.88
C HIS A 61 7.76 1.08 24.37
N TYR A 62 6.60 1.41 23.80
CA TYR A 62 6.50 1.76 22.38
C TYR A 62 7.37 2.95 22.01
N LEU A 63 7.35 4.00 22.84
CA LEU A 63 8.13 5.22 22.60
C LEU A 63 9.65 5.00 22.67
N ALA A 64 10.10 3.98 23.40
CA ALA A 64 11.52 3.62 23.50
C ALA A 64 12.04 2.88 22.25
N TRP A 65 11.16 2.23 21.47
CA TRP A 65 11.55 1.52 20.26
C TRP A 65 11.93 2.50 19.12
N PRO A 66 12.89 2.15 18.26
CA PRO A 66 13.24 2.98 17.11
C PRO A 66 12.08 3.10 16.12
N LYS A 67 11.89 4.29 15.54
CA LYS A 67 11.01 4.48 14.38
C LYS A 67 11.66 3.83 13.16
N LEU A 68 10.86 3.46 12.16
CA LEU A 68 11.39 3.00 10.85
C LEU A 68 12.45 3.94 10.25
N THR A 69 12.27 5.25 10.40
CA THR A 69 13.24 6.25 9.91
C THR A 69 14.57 6.20 10.64
N ASP A 70 14.57 5.82 11.93
CA ASP A 70 15.77 5.72 12.76
C ASP A 70 16.61 4.49 12.37
N LEU A 71 15.96 3.48 11.77
CA LEU A 71 16.62 2.28 11.25
C LEU A 71 17.35 2.54 9.93
N SER A 72 16.91 3.56 9.19
CA SER A 72 17.32 3.86 7.82
C SER A 72 18.63 4.64 7.75
N CYS A 73 19.39 4.43 6.67
CA CYS A 73 20.60 5.20 6.38
C CYS A 73 20.26 6.71 6.30
N GLN A 74 21.06 7.55 6.96
CA GLN A 74 20.92 9.01 6.97
C GLN A 74 21.93 9.71 6.04
N ASP A 75 22.36 9.00 5.00
CA ASP A 75 23.39 9.48 4.07
C ASP A 75 22.83 10.56 3.14
N SER A 76 23.56 11.68 3.03
CA SER A 76 23.19 12.81 2.17
C SER A 76 23.11 12.48 0.67
N SER A 77 23.68 11.35 0.22
CA SER A 77 23.65 10.91 -1.18
C SER A 77 22.29 10.38 -1.65
N LEU A 78 21.38 10.03 -0.74
CA LEU A 78 20.02 9.66 -1.09
C LEU A 78 19.05 9.99 0.04
N ILE A 79 18.03 10.80 -0.26
CA ILE A 79 16.97 11.11 0.69
C ILE A 79 16.05 9.88 0.82
N ILE A 80 16.06 9.25 2.00
CA ILE A 80 15.21 8.12 2.36
C ILE A 80 14.28 8.56 3.51
N PRO A 81 12.99 8.18 3.50
CA PRO A 81 12.32 7.27 2.57
C PRO A 81 11.97 7.89 1.21
N LEU A 82 11.95 7.05 0.17
CA LEU A 82 11.67 7.43 -1.21
C LEU A 82 10.18 7.68 -1.41
N GLN A 83 9.84 8.78 -2.07
CA GLN A 83 8.44 9.11 -2.37
C GLN A 83 7.91 8.28 -3.55
N GLY A 84 6.67 7.79 -3.43
CA GLY A 84 5.96 7.17 -4.56
C GLY A 84 5.72 8.11 -5.74
N MET A 85 5.40 7.53 -6.89
CA MET A 85 5.13 8.23 -8.14
C MET A 85 3.81 9.01 -8.04
N ASP A 86 3.78 10.25 -8.56
CA ASP A 86 2.61 11.13 -8.58
C ASP A 86 2.27 11.46 -10.04
N GLU A 87 1.16 10.89 -10.52
CA GLU A 87 0.76 10.94 -11.93
C GLU A 87 -0.02 12.23 -12.23
N ASP A 88 -1.17 12.42 -11.58
CA ASP A 88 -2.08 13.57 -11.73
C ASP A 88 -2.43 13.92 -13.19
N ARG A 89 -2.55 12.90 -14.06
CA ARG A 89 -3.05 12.98 -15.45
C ARG A 89 -4.23 12.03 -15.65
N ALA A 90 -5.09 11.90 -14.65
CA ALA A 90 -6.29 11.05 -14.70
C ALA A 90 -6.00 9.61 -15.18
N ASN A 91 -4.89 9.03 -14.70
CA ASN A 91 -4.39 7.71 -15.10
C ASN A 91 -4.04 7.59 -16.59
N ALA A 92 -3.80 8.67 -17.32
CA ALA A 92 -3.36 8.58 -18.71
C ALA A 92 -2.05 7.80 -18.84
N LEU A 93 -1.19 7.81 -17.82
CA LEU A 93 0.09 7.07 -17.79
C LEU A 93 -0.02 5.69 -17.10
N ILE A 94 -1.22 5.28 -16.65
CA ILE A 94 -1.45 4.05 -15.88
C ILE A 94 -2.68 3.32 -16.42
N ASP A 95 -2.58 2.02 -16.70
CA ASP A 95 -3.72 1.24 -17.15
C ASP A 95 -3.68 -0.21 -16.64
N CYS A 96 -4.83 -0.85 -16.53
CA CYS A 96 -4.88 -2.28 -16.26
C CYS A 96 -4.42 -3.09 -17.48
N ASP A 97 -4.61 -2.54 -18.68
CA ASP A 97 -4.29 -3.18 -19.96
C ASP A 97 -3.03 -2.57 -20.58
N GLN A 98 -2.02 -3.41 -20.82
CA GLN A 98 -0.73 -2.98 -21.37
C GLN A 98 -0.87 -2.44 -22.79
N ASP A 99 -1.71 -3.05 -23.63
CA ASP A 99 -1.83 -2.71 -25.04
C ASP A 99 -2.56 -1.38 -25.20
N ILE A 100 -3.61 -1.15 -24.40
CA ILE A 100 -4.30 0.15 -24.34
C ILE A 100 -3.33 1.26 -23.91
N LEU A 101 -2.50 1.00 -22.89
CA LEU A 101 -1.49 1.95 -22.44
C LEU A 101 -0.42 2.19 -23.51
N SER A 102 0.09 1.13 -24.14
CA SER A 102 1.09 1.20 -25.20
C SER A 102 0.58 2.05 -26.36
N LEU A 103 -0.62 1.76 -26.88
CA LEU A 103 -1.24 2.52 -27.97
C LEU A 103 -1.42 4.00 -27.60
N ARG A 104 -1.89 4.28 -26.38
CA ARG A 104 -2.06 5.66 -25.90
C ARG A 104 -0.73 6.42 -25.87
N MET A 105 0.34 5.77 -25.41
CA MET A 105 1.65 6.40 -25.30
C MET A 105 2.36 6.52 -26.64
N GLN A 106 2.16 5.59 -27.57
CA GLN A 106 2.58 5.74 -28.97
C GLN A 106 1.95 7.00 -29.58
N LYS A 107 0.63 7.19 -29.43
CA LYS A 107 -0.05 8.42 -29.91
C LYS A 107 0.44 9.70 -29.23
N TYR A 108 0.76 9.65 -27.93
CA TYR A 108 1.31 10.82 -27.24
C TYR A 108 2.67 11.25 -27.80
N PHE A 109 3.56 10.29 -28.05
CA PHE A 109 4.91 10.53 -28.58
C PHE A 109 5.00 10.59 -30.11
N ASP A 110 3.91 10.32 -30.83
CA ASP A 110 3.83 10.51 -32.27
C ASP A 110 4.01 11.99 -32.62
N LYS A 111 5.02 12.27 -33.44
CA LYS A 111 5.38 13.63 -33.90
C LYS A 111 4.60 14.04 -35.15
N THR A 112 3.91 13.11 -35.80
CA THR A 112 3.10 13.35 -37.00
C THR A 112 1.67 13.77 -36.64
N THR A 113 1.14 13.28 -35.52
CA THR A 113 -0.15 13.73 -34.95
C THR A 113 -0.03 15.16 -34.43
N ASP A 114 -0.75 16.11 -35.02
CA ASP A 114 -0.79 17.49 -34.53
C ASP A 114 -1.49 17.61 -33.16
N TRP A 115 -1.53 18.82 -32.60
CA TRP A 115 -2.12 19.02 -31.28
C TRP A 115 -3.64 18.86 -31.28
N ASP A 116 -4.32 19.39 -32.29
CA ASP A 116 -5.78 19.41 -32.34
C ASP A 116 -6.34 18.01 -32.60
N GLU A 117 -5.63 17.20 -33.41
CA GLU A 117 -5.91 15.78 -33.55
C GLU A 117 -5.73 15.03 -32.22
N PHE A 118 -4.62 15.24 -31.52
CA PHE A 118 -4.37 14.58 -30.22
C PHE A 118 -5.40 14.97 -29.15
N LEU A 119 -5.86 16.22 -29.14
CA LEU A 119 -6.92 16.70 -28.24
C LEU A 119 -8.21 15.88 -28.36
N THR A 120 -8.53 15.37 -29.56
CA THR A 120 -9.74 14.56 -29.78
C THR A 120 -9.75 13.25 -28.98
N LEU A 121 -8.58 12.75 -28.57
CA LEU A 121 -8.43 11.55 -27.76
C LEU A 121 -8.94 11.73 -26.33
N LYS A 122 -9.09 12.98 -25.86
CA LYS A 122 -9.65 13.34 -24.52
C LYS A 122 -8.99 12.61 -23.34
N THR A 123 -7.73 12.22 -23.49
CA THR A 123 -6.95 11.59 -22.43
C THR A 123 -6.57 12.61 -21.36
N GLY A 124 -6.16 12.18 -20.17
CA GLY A 124 -5.64 13.10 -19.16
C GLY A 124 -4.37 13.86 -19.56
N LEU A 125 -3.64 13.41 -20.60
CA LEU A 125 -2.51 14.12 -21.20
C LEU A 125 -2.93 15.20 -22.22
N SER A 126 -4.23 15.32 -22.52
CA SER A 126 -4.80 16.32 -23.41
C SER A 126 -5.51 17.47 -22.67
N ARG A 127 -5.42 17.51 -21.33
CA ARG A 127 -6.16 18.43 -20.47
C ARG A 127 -5.19 19.20 -19.59
N ASP A 128 -5.36 20.51 -19.53
CA ASP A 128 -4.59 21.34 -18.60
C ASP A 128 -5.05 21.11 -17.16
N SER A 129 -4.11 21.17 -16.21
CA SER A 129 -4.39 20.97 -14.79
C SER A 129 -3.33 21.60 -13.91
N ALA A 130 -3.73 22.49 -13.00
CA ALA A 130 -2.82 23.23 -12.13
C ALA A 130 -1.63 23.85 -12.91
N SER A 131 -0.42 23.32 -12.77
CA SER A 131 0.79 23.78 -13.47
C SER A 131 1.15 22.95 -14.71
N PHE A 132 0.25 22.08 -15.19
CA PHE A 132 0.43 21.27 -16.39
C PHE A 132 -0.25 21.94 -17.58
N ASP A 133 0.55 22.51 -18.48
CA ASP A 133 0.15 22.95 -19.82
C ASP A 133 0.40 21.80 -20.80
N ALA A 134 -0.67 21.15 -21.25
CA ALA A 134 -0.59 19.88 -21.93
C ALA A 134 0.13 19.98 -23.28
N LYS A 135 -0.13 21.04 -24.05
CA LYS A 135 0.50 21.29 -25.35
C LYS A 135 2.01 21.53 -25.22
N THR A 136 2.40 22.39 -24.29
CA THR A 136 3.80 22.72 -24.03
C THR A 136 4.56 21.52 -23.49
N VAL A 137 3.95 20.74 -22.60
CA VAL A 137 4.59 19.54 -22.06
C VAL A 137 4.74 18.46 -23.12
N ARG A 138 3.75 18.22 -23.99
CA ARG A 138 3.89 17.28 -25.12
C ARG A 138 5.03 17.71 -26.06
N LYS A 139 5.09 18.99 -26.43
CA LYS A 139 6.18 19.54 -27.26
C LYS A 139 7.56 19.32 -26.61
N LYS A 140 7.69 19.57 -25.31
CA LYS A 140 8.95 19.31 -24.56
C LYS A 140 9.27 17.82 -24.48
N ALA A 141 8.27 16.97 -24.28
CA ALA A 141 8.46 15.52 -24.25
C ALA A 141 9.00 15.00 -25.59
N HIS A 142 8.50 15.48 -26.74
CA HIS A 142 9.00 15.13 -28.07
C HIS A 142 10.45 15.56 -28.34
N GLN A 143 10.94 16.59 -27.64
CA GLN A 143 12.32 17.06 -27.74
C GLN A 143 13.29 16.20 -26.91
N LEU A 144 12.80 15.60 -25.81
CA LEU A 144 13.63 14.93 -24.81
C LEU A 144 13.51 13.41 -24.84
N ASP A 145 12.43 12.86 -25.39
CA ASP A 145 12.13 11.43 -25.34
C ASP A 145 11.31 10.97 -26.55
N SER A 146 11.15 9.66 -26.65
CA SER A 146 10.30 8.98 -27.64
C SER A 146 9.55 7.84 -26.97
N PHE A 147 8.53 7.30 -27.64
CA PHE A 147 7.94 6.05 -27.19
C PHE A 147 8.99 4.93 -27.16
N LYS A 148 9.00 4.15 -26.08
CA LYS A 148 9.85 2.97 -25.88
C LYS A 148 9.03 1.89 -25.20
N GLU A 149 8.90 0.73 -25.84
CA GLU A 149 8.14 -0.40 -25.27
C GLU A 149 8.67 -0.81 -23.89
N ASN A 150 10.00 -0.80 -23.72
CA ASN A 150 10.66 -1.12 -22.46
C ASN A 150 10.33 -0.16 -21.30
N ASN A 151 9.66 0.98 -21.55
CA ASN A 151 9.21 1.89 -20.51
C ASN A 151 7.83 1.53 -19.93
N LEU A 152 7.16 0.52 -20.48
CA LEU A 152 5.96 -0.08 -19.86
C LEU A 152 6.40 -0.97 -18.70
N LYS A 153 6.08 -0.57 -17.47
CA LYS A 153 6.51 -1.23 -16.24
C LYS A 153 5.32 -1.60 -15.35
N ARG A 154 5.47 -2.70 -14.61
CA ARG A 154 4.54 -3.07 -13.54
C ARG A 154 4.59 -2.05 -12.40
N TYR A 155 3.41 -1.74 -11.87
CA TYR A 155 3.17 -0.60 -11.01
C TYR A 155 2.14 -0.91 -9.94
N ASN A 156 2.56 -0.84 -8.68
CA ASN A 156 1.68 -1.05 -7.54
C ASN A 156 0.78 0.19 -7.33
N PHE A 157 -0.45 0.13 -7.85
CA PHE A 157 -1.38 1.25 -7.82
C PHE A 157 -2.07 1.36 -6.45
N ARG A 158 -2.55 0.25 -5.89
CA ARG A 158 -3.16 0.10 -4.56
C ARG A 158 -2.77 -1.27 -4.00
N PRO A 159 -2.98 -1.58 -2.71
CA PRO A 159 -2.66 -2.90 -2.17
C PRO A 159 -3.33 -3.97 -3.03
N TYR A 160 -2.55 -4.93 -3.54
CA TYR A 160 -3.00 -5.98 -4.46
C TYR A 160 -3.59 -5.54 -5.82
N ASP A 161 -3.50 -4.26 -6.20
CA ASP A 161 -3.90 -3.77 -7.53
C ASP A 161 -2.64 -3.35 -8.30
N THR A 162 -2.01 -4.33 -8.95
CA THR A 162 -0.80 -4.11 -9.77
C THR A 162 -1.19 -3.90 -11.22
N ARG A 163 -0.81 -2.75 -11.76
CA ARG A 163 -1.18 -2.26 -13.09
C ARG A 163 0.05 -2.04 -13.96
N TRP A 164 -0.16 -1.60 -15.19
CA TRP A 164 0.88 -1.10 -16.07
C TRP A 164 1.00 0.41 -15.92
N CYS A 165 2.23 0.92 -15.99
CA CYS A 165 2.50 2.34 -16.13
C CYS A 165 3.53 2.59 -17.23
N TYR A 166 3.51 3.80 -17.82
CA TYR A 166 4.54 4.23 -18.75
C TYR A 166 5.50 5.22 -18.08
N ILE A 167 6.77 4.84 -18.01
CA ILE A 167 7.81 5.67 -17.41
C ILE A 167 8.41 6.60 -18.46
N THR A 168 8.50 7.88 -18.12
CA THR A 168 9.31 8.85 -18.87
C THR A 168 9.93 9.83 -17.89
N LEU A 169 11.15 10.25 -18.21
CA LEU A 169 11.85 11.30 -17.47
C LEU A 169 11.57 12.68 -18.06
N ALA A 170 10.75 12.78 -19.12
CA ALA A 170 10.28 14.04 -19.67
C ALA A 170 9.61 14.88 -18.56
N PRO A 171 10.12 16.09 -18.27
CA PRO A 171 9.60 16.89 -17.17
C PRO A 171 8.11 17.17 -17.29
N ASN A 172 7.41 17.07 -16.17
CA ASN A 172 5.97 17.35 -16.02
C ASN A 172 5.01 16.44 -16.80
N VAL A 173 5.47 15.39 -17.52
CA VAL A 173 4.56 14.36 -18.04
C VAL A 173 3.92 13.62 -16.87
N TRP A 174 4.75 13.03 -16.00
CA TRP A 174 4.38 12.78 -14.61
C TRP A 174 4.39 14.11 -13.84
N LYS A 175 3.46 14.33 -12.91
CA LYS A 175 3.48 15.55 -12.07
C LYS A 175 4.80 15.75 -11.35
N ARG A 176 5.43 14.67 -10.89
CA ARG A 176 6.81 14.69 -10.42
C ARG A 176 7.53 13.41 -10.84
N VAL A 177 8.63 13.57 -11.57
CA VAL A 177 9.54 12.47 -11.88
C VAL A 177 10.23 12.01 -10.59
N ARG A 178 10.41 10.69 -10.42
CA ARG A 178 11.11 10.05 -9.29
C ARG A 178 12.36 9.31 -9.80
N PRO A 179 13.42 10.02 -10.22
CA PRO A 179 14.60 9.37 -10.79
C PRO A 179 15.25 8.42 -9.80
N ASP A 180 15.34 8.80 -8.52
CA ASP A 180 16.03 7.97 -7.53
C ASP A 180 15.27 6.67 -7.22
N LEU A 181 13.93 6.73 -7.15
CA LEU A 181 13.09 5.53 -7.06
C LEU A 181 13.26 4.65 -8.30
N TYR A 182 13.30 5.24 -9.49
CA TYR A 182 13.48 4.50 -10.74
C TYR A 182 14.85 3.81 -10.82
N VAL A 183 15.92 4.45 -10.34
CA VAL A 183 17.25 3.84 -10.21
C VAL A 183 17.17 2.61 -9.31
N GLN A 184 16.61 2.73 -8.10
CA GLN A 184 16.47 1.57 -7.20
C GLN A 184 15.66 0.43 -7.87
N TYR A 185 14.56 0.77 -8.54
CA TYR A 185 13.73 -0.20 -9.26
C TYR A 185 14.49 -0.92 -10.39
N THR A 186 15.34 -0.21 -11.13
CA THR A 186 16.13 -0.77 -12.26
C THR A 186 17.06 -1.89 -11.79
N TYR A 187 17.59 -1.76 -10.57
CA TYR A 187 18.41 -2.80 -9.93
C TYR A 187 17.59 -3.90 -9.23
N LYS A 188 16.27 -3.98 -9.48
CA LYS A 188 15.36 -4.97 -8.89
C LYS A 188 15.39 -4.98 -7.36
N ASN A 189 15.51 -3.80 -6.77
CA ASN A 189 15.54 -3.65 -5.32
C ASN A 189 14.20 -4.04 -4.68
N LEU A 190 14.25 -4.37 -3.40
CA LEU A 190 13.10 -4.71 -2.56
C LEU A 190 12.73 -3.49 -1.71
N PHE A 191 11.44 -3.20 -1.57
CA PHE A 191 10.95 -2.05 -0.83
C PHE A 191 9.98 -2.46 0.27
N LEU A 192 10.28 -2.07 1.50
CA LEU A 192 9.28 -1.95 2.55
C LEU A 192 8.57 -0.61 2.35
N LEU A 193 7.25 -0.62 2.16
CA LEU A 193 6.45 0.58 2.10
C LEU A 193 5.80 0.85 3.45
N SER A 194 5.81 2.11 3.87
CA SER A 194 5.04 2.60 5.01
C SER A 194 4.66 4.06 4.78
N ARG A 195 4.30 4.78 5.85
CA ARG A 195 3.85 6.17 5.81
C ARG A 195 4.06 6.83 7.15
N SER A 196 4.09 8.16 7.14
CA SER A 196 4.42 8.96 8.33
C SER A 196 3.27 9.17 9.31
N LYS A 197 2.03 8.80 8.97
CA LYS A 197 0.87 8.86 9.88
C LYS A 197 -0.36 8.13 9.33
N GLY A 198 -1.25 7.77 10.25
CA GLY A 198 -2.61 7.34 9.99
C GLY A 198 -3.56 8.46 9.60
N VAL A 199 -4.37 8.25 8.57
CA VAL A 199 -5.36 9.22 8.05
C VAL A 199 -6.71 8.58 7.67
N ALA A 200 -6.92 7.30 7.95
CA ALA A 200 -8.15 6.56 7.66
C ALA A 200 -8.63 5.76 8.87
N GLN A 201 -9.90 5.36 8.84
CA GLN A 201 -10.51 4.51 9.86
C GLN A 201 -11.55 3.58 9.20
N PRO A 202 -11.43 2.24 9.32
CA PRO A 202 -10.25 1.54 9.84
C PRO A 202 -9.02 1.81 8.96
N GLU A 203 -7.85 1.72 9.58
CA GLU A 203 -6.58 1.95 8.91
C GLU A 203 -5.94 0.64 8.45
N GLY A 204 -6.12 -0.43 9.22
CA GLY A 204 -5.51 -1.72 8.96
C GLY A 204 -3.99 -1.68 9.05
N ILE A 205 -3.32 -2.49 8.24
CA ILE A 205 -1.87 -2.68 8.30
C ILE A 205 -1.14 -1.47 7.70
N PRO A 206 -0.17 -0.84 8.41
CA PRO A 206 0.56 0.34 7.92
C PRO A 206 1.78 -0.01 7.04
N PHE A 207 1.84 -1.24 6.55
CA PHE A 207 2.97 -1.81 5.81
C PHE A 207 2.55 -2.52 4.53
N LEU A 208 3.36 -2.37 3.49
CA LEU A 208 3.33 -3.18 2.27
C LEU A 208 4.76 -3.57 1.90
N PHE A 209 4.88 -4.53 1.00
CA PHE A 209 6.14 -4.93 0.41
C PHE A 209 5.99 -4.97 -1.10
N THR A 210 7.00 -4.51 -1.85
CA THR A 210 6.97 -4.57 -3.30
C THR A 210 8.37 -4.53 -3.91
N GLN A 211 8.49 -5.04 -5.14
CA GLN A 211 9.65 -4.86 -6.03
C GLN A 211 9.34 -3.90 -7.18
N SER A 212 8.09 -3.45 -7.29
CA SER A 212 7.63 -2.60 -8.38
C SER A 212 7.73 -1.12 -8.02
N LEU A 213 7.66 -0.26 -9.03
CA LEU A 213 7.29 1.14 -8.82
C LEU A 213 5.90 1.20 -8.18
N PHE A 214 5.63 2.26 -7.43
CA PHE A 214 4.37 2.36 -6.68
C PHE A 214 3.79 3.78 -6.71
N ALA A 215 2.47 3.84 -6.58
CA ALA A 215 1.76 5.10 -6.44
C ALA A 215 2.03 5.73 -5.08
N ARG A 216 2.19 7.06 -5.07
CA ARG A 216 2.16 7.83 -3.82
C ARG A 216 0.92 7.49 -2.99
N ASP A 217 -0.23 7.32 -3.63
CA ASP A 217 -1.48 6.97 -2.96
C ASP A 217 -1.77 5.47 -2.91
N CYS A 218 -0.75 4.62 -3.07
CA CYS A 218 -0.84 3.18 -2.82
C CYS A 218 -1.33 2.90 -1.39
N MET A 219 -1.00 3.78 -0.44
CA MET A 219 -1.65 3.86 0.88
C MET A 219 -2.26 5.24 1.10
N ARG A 220 -3.33 5.32 1.91
CA ARG A 220 -3.83 6.57 2.47
C ARG A 220 -2.73 7.20 3.33
N GLY A 221 -2.51 8.51 3.21
CA GLY A 221 -1.46 9.21 3.96
C GLY A 221 -0.09 9.22 3.26
N HIS A 222 -0.08 8.78 2.00
CA HIS A 222 1.06 8.73 1.08
C HIS A 222 2.13 7.70 1.46
N ALA A 223 2.22 6.66 0.65
CA ALA A 223 3.24 5.63 0.76
C ALA A 223 4.64 6.19 0.45
N VAL A 224 5.61 5.76 1.24
CA VAL A 224 7.04 6.00 1.04
C VAL A 224 7.79 4.67 1.17
N ALA A 225 8.90 4.54 0.47
CA ALA A 225 9.67 3.30 0.41
C ALA A 225 10.98 3.38 1.19
N PHE A 226 11.26 2.32 1.92
CA PHE A 226 12.57 1.98 2.48
C PHE A 226 13.15 0.86 1.63
N PRO A 227 14.12 1.15 0.75
CA PRO A 227 14.78 0.12 -0.04
C PRO A 227 15.71 -0.72 0.86
N MET A 228 15.97 -2.00 0.53
CA MET A 228 16.90 -2.84 1.29
C MET A 228 18.36 -2.39 1.08
N LEU A 229 18.70 -2.14 -0.18
CA LEU A 229 20.00 -1.61 -0.60
C LEU A 229 19.85 -0.19 -1.15
N ILE A 230 20.94 0.55 -1.19
CA ILE A 230 21.04 1.88 -1.79
C ILE A 230 21.94 1.74 -3.00
N TYR A 231 21.35 1.94 -4.17
CA TYR A 231 22.07 2.08 -5.42
C TYR A 231 22.34 3.57 -5.71
N PRO A 232 23.56 3.94 -6.13
CA PRO A 232 23.90 5.34 -6.41
C PRO A 232 23.07 5.87 -7.58
N SER A 233 22.52 7.07 -7.40
CA SER A 233 21.86 7.83 -8.46
C SER A 233 22.90 8.73 -9.14
N ALA A 234 22.89 8.77 -10.48
CA ALA A 234 23.88 9.50 -11.32
C ALA A 234 24.05 11.00 -10.98
N LYS A 235 23.15 11.58 -10.18
CA LYS A 235 23.27 12.97 -9.70
C LYS A 235 24.43 13.21 -8.73
N HIS A 236 24.96 12.17 -8.08
CA HIS A 236 25.98 12.34 -7.03
C HIS A 236 27.43 12.07 -7.49
N GLU A 237 27.65 11.65 -8.75
CA GLU A 237 29.00 11.41 -9.30
C GLU A 237 29.43 12.39 -10.40
N ALA A 238 28.59 13.37 -10.77
CA ALA A 238 28.93 14.31 -11.84
C ALA A 238 29.93 15.39 -11.38
N LYS A 239 31.23 15.06 -11.37
CA LYS A 239 32.24 16.04 -11.80
C LYS A 239 32.05 16.31 -13.30
N LYS A 240 32.33 17.56 -13.69
CA LYS A 240 32.07 18.21 -14.99
C LYS A 240 32.16 17.29 -16.22
N GLN A 241 31.16 17.52 -17.10
CA GLN A 241 31.18 17.26 -18.55
C GLN A 241 31.58 15.84 -18.96
N ASP A 242 30.62 14.91 -18.88
CA ASP A 242 30.40 14.02 -20.03
C ASP A 242 28.99 13.43 -20.06
N LYS A 243 28.37 13.60 -21.23
CA LYS A 243 27.28 12.86 -21.88
C LYS A 243 26.19 12.22 -21.01
N LEU A 244 25.02 12.83 -21.13
CA LEU A 244 23.69 12.25 -20.93
C LEU A 244 23.60 10.85 -21.60
N PHE A 245 23.37 9.83 -20.77
CA PHE A 245 23.00 8.45 -21.14
C PHE A 245 24.05 7.62 -21.90
N ASN A 246 25.01 7.08 -21.16
CA ASN A 246 25.69 5.84 -21.53
C ASN A 246 25.53 4.84 -20.38
N PHE A 247 24.49 4.00 -20.45
CA PHE A 247 24.19 2.97 -19.44
C PHE A 247 24.77 1.61 -19.84
N GLU A 248 26.01 1.58 -20.29
CA GLU A 248 26.77 0.34 -20.51
C GLU A 248 28.24 0.57 -20.14
N SER A 249 28.52 0.60 -18.85
CA SER A 249 29.85 0.28 -18.34
C SER A 249 29.67 -0.63 -17.14
N TYR A 250 30.27 -1.82 -17.19
CA TYR A 250 30.34 -2.77 -16.09
C TYR A 250 31.30 -2.27 -15.00
N THR A 251 31.09 -1.06 -14.51
CA THR A 251 31.67 -0.64 -13.23
C THR A 251 30.87 -1.33 -12.14
N THR A 252 31.56 -2.07 -11.26
CA THR A 252 30.95 -2.69 -10.09
C THR A 252 30.25 -1.60 -9.28
N VAL A 253 28.92 -1.53 -9.37
CA VAL A 253 28.12 -0.53 -8.67
C VAL A 253 28.29 -0.81 -7.18
N LYS A 254 28.94 0.09 -6.46
CA LYS A 254 29.13 -0.06 -5.01
C LYS A 254 27.80 0.18 -4.31
N THR A 255 27.16 -0.91 -3.87
CA THR A 255 25.93 -0.86 -3.09
C THR A 255 26.21 -0.58 -1.63
N LYS A 256 25.21 -0.05 -0.93
CA LYS A 256 25.24 0.15 0.52
C LYS A 256 23.92 -0.33 1.11
N ALA A 257 23.93 -1.09 2.20
CA ALA A 257 22.72 -1.41 2.93
C ALA A 257 22.06 -0.14 3.45
N ASN A 258 20.73 -0.05 3.27
CA ASN A 258 19.95 1.02 3.87
C ASN A 258 19.82 0.76 5.38
N LEU A 259 20.86 1.11 6.14
CA LEU A 259 20.94 0.89 7.57
C LEU A 259 21.65 2.09 8.20
N SER A 260 21.04 2.65 9.24
CA SER A 260 21.68 3.67 10.09
C SER A 260 22.91 3.09 10.78
N GLU A 261 23.77 3.96 11.31
CA GLU A 261 24.95 3.53 12.05
C GLU A 261 24.58 2.67 13.28
N LYS A 262 23.52 3.06 14.00
CA LYS A 262 22.97 2.27 15.11
C LYS A 262 22.45 0.91 14.67
N SER A 263 21.73 0.84 13.55
CA SER A 263 21.27 -0.45 12.98
C SER A 263 22.44 -1.37 12.63
N ARG A 264 23.53 -0.81 12.07
CA ARG A 264 24.74 -1.58 11.76
C ARG A 264 25.43 -2.09 13.02
N GLN A 265 25.56 -1.23 14.04
CA GLN A 265 26.13 -1.62 15.33
C GLN A 265 25.33 -2.75 15.98
N TYR A 266 24.01 -2.63 16.01
CA TYR A 266 23.10 -3.65 16.50
C TYR A 266 23.30 -4.99 15.77
N LEU A 267 23.28 -5.00 14.43
CA LEU A 267 23.47 -6.24 13.66
C LEU A 267 24.85 -6.87 13.89
N ASN A 268 25.91 -6.05 13.92
CA ASN A 268 27.27 -6.54 14.18
C ASN A 268 27.40 -7.16 15.59
N GLN A 269 26.74 -6.58 16.61
CA GLN A 269 26.70 -7.16 17.97
C GLN A 269 25.99 -8.52 18.00
N LEU A 270 25.03 -8.74 17.11
CA LEU A 270 24.38 -10.05 16.91
C LEU A 270 25.21 -11.00 16.03
N GLY A 271 26.43 -10.62 15.62
CA GLY A 271 27.28 -11.42 14.73
C GLY A 271 26.85 -11.39 13.26
N ILE A 272 25.95 -10.50 12.86
CA ILE A 272 25.49 -10.33 11.48
C ILE A 272 26.34 -9.25 10.80
N ASN A 273 27.24 -9.68 9.93
CA ASN A 273 28.22 -8.82 9.25
C ASN A 273 27.96 -8.75 7.73
N ASN A 274 28.90 -8.17 6.97
CA ASN A 274 28.88 -8.08 5.49
C ASN A 274 27.60 -7.43 4.93
N LEU A 275 27.11 -6.40 5.62
CA LEU A 275 25.80 -5.80 5.38
C LEU A 275 25.68 -5.20 3.97
N ASP A 276 26.74 -4.61 3.42
CA ASP A 276 26.69 -3.92 2.12
C ASP A 276 26.76 -4.87 0.91
N GLU A 277 27.29 -6.09 1.12
CA GLU A 277 27.55 -7.10 0.08
C GLU A 277 26.55 -8.27 0.13
N ASN A 278 25.86 -8.46 1.27
CA ASN A 278 24.88 -9.51 1.47
C ASN A 278 23.48 -8.92 1.66
N ILE A 279 22.63 -9.04 0.64
CA ILE A 279 21.26 -8.54 0.65
C ILE A 279 20.39 -9.23 1.71
N GLU A 280 20.63 -10.50 2.03
CA GLU A 280 19.86 -11.22 3.05
C GLU A 280 20.11 -10.58 4.41
N ASN A 281 21.37 -10.34 4.77
CA ASN A 281 21.75 -9.67 6.01
C ASN A 281 21.24 -8.21 6.05
N ALA A 282 21.35 -7.48 4.94
CA ALA A 282 20.82 -6.11 4.82
C ALA A 282 19.30 -6.03 5.01
N SER A 283 18.58 -7.09 4.63
CA SER A 283 17.11 -7.13 4.64
C SER A 283 16.51 -7.55 5.98
N LEU A 284 17.30 -8.15 6.90
CA LEU A 284 16.79 -8.74 8.13
C LEU A 284 15.93 -7.78 8.98
N ILE A 285 16.40 -6.56 9.24
CA ILE A 285 15.64 -5.58 10.04
C ILE A 285 14.34 -5.18 9.35
N TRP A 286 14.36 -5.06 8.03
CA TRP A 286 13.19 -4.62 7.25
C TRP A 286 12.13 -5.72 7.14
N LEU A 287 12.55 -6.98 6.94
CA LEU A 287 11.66 -8.14 6.97
C LEU A 287 11.12 -8.38 8.38
N HIS A 288 11.95 -8.26 9.42
CA HIS A 288 11.48 -8.29 10.81
C HIS A 288 10.43 -7.18 11.07
N SER A 289 10.66 -5.96 10.60
CA SER A 289 9.69 -4.85 10.71
C SER A 289 8.36 -5.19 10.02
N LEU A 290 8.42 -5.87 8.86
CA LEU A 290 7.23 -6.35 8.16
C LEU A 290 6.48 -7.40 8.99
N ALA A 291 7.17 -8.35 9.62
CA ALA A 291 6.54 -9.35 10.49
C ALA A 291 5.83 -8.70 11.69
N ILE A 292 6.53 -7.82 12.42
CA ILE A 292 5.94 -7.08 13.54
C ILE A 292 4.72 -6.27 13.08
N GLY A 293 4.85 -5.59 11.95
CA GLY A 293 3.79 -4.77 11.38
C GLY A 293 2.52 -5.52 10.96
N TYR A 294 2.60 -6.84 10.78
CA TYR A 294 1.47 -7.71 10.44
C TYR A 294 0.91 -8.49 11.63
N SER A 295 1.49 -8.35 12.84
CA SER A 295 0.90 -8.90 14.08
C SER A 295 -0.33 -8.09 14.51
N PRO A 296 -1.53 -8.69 14.59
CA PRO A 296 -2.72 -8.01 15.12
C PRO A 296 -2.52 -7.49 16.54
N LEU A 297 -1.77 -8.21 17.37
CA LEU A 297 -1.48 -7.81 18.74
C LEU A 297 -0.60 -6.56 18.80
N TYR A 298 0.44 -6.46 17.97
CA TYR A 298 1.22 -5.23 17.81
C TYR A 298 0.35 -4.06 17.35
N LEU A 299 -0.51 -4.28 16.36
CA LEU A 299 -1.39 -3.23 15.83
C LEU A 299 -2.42 -2.76 16.87
N GLY A 300 -2.98 -3.68 17.65
CA GLY A 300 -3.95 -3.39 18.70
C GLY A 300 -3.35 -2.62 19.87
N GLU A 301 -2.23 -3.11 20.41
CA GLU A 301 -1.56 -2.49 21.57
C GLU A 301 -0.96 -1.11 21.26
N ASN A 302 -0.62 -0.84 19.99
CA ASN A 302 0.14 0.37 19.61
C ASN A 302 -0.62 1.27 18.62
N ALA A 303 -1.93 1.11 18.50
CA ALA A 303 -2.76 1.78 17.49
C ALA A 303 -2.65 3.32 17.49
N ASP A 304 -2.55 3.93 18.68
CA ASP A 304 -2.41 5.38 18.81
C ASP A 304 -1.03 5.88 18.35
N GLY A 305 0.04 5.18 18.74
CA GLY A 305 1.41 5.51 18.33
C GLY A 305 1.61 5.39 16.82
N ILE A 306 1.13 4.28 16.23
CA ILE A 306 1.17 4.01 14.78
C ILE A 306 0.41 5.08 13.99
N ARG A 307 -0.66 5.64 14.55
CA ARG A 307 -1.45 6.68 13.88
C ARG A 307 -0.71 8.01 13.82
N GLN A 308 0.10 8.34 14.82
CA GLN A 308 0.67 9.67 15.01
C GLN A 308 1.98 9.90 14.25
N ASP A 309 2.76 8.85 14.00
CA ASP A 309 4.05 8.94 13.33
C ASP A 309 4.41 7.64 12.57
N PHE A 310 5.61 7.56 11.99
CA PHE A 310 6.13 6.28 11.50
C PHE A 310 6.07 5.20 12.59
N PRO A 311 5.65 3.96 12.26
CA PRO A 311 5.65 2.84 13.21
C PRO A 311 7.02 2.66 13.88
N ARG A 312 7.00 2.36 15.18
CA ARG A 312 8.19 1.99 15.97
C ARG A 312 8.27 0.48 16.12
N ILE A 313 9.47 -0.07 15.98
CA ILE A 313 9.70 -1.52 15.87
C ILE A 313 10.61 -1.99 17.01
N PRO A 314 10.16 -2.89 17.90
CA PRO A 314 11.04 -3.49 18.90
C PRO A 314 12.05 -4.41 18.21
N LEU A 315 13.35 -4.18 18.44
CA LEU A 315 14.40 -5.04 17.93
C LEU A 315 14.73 -6.13 18.97
N PRO A 316 14.82 -7.41 18.60
CA PRO A 316 15.20 -8.47 19.53
C PRO A 316 16.69 -8.40 19.92
N ASN A 317 17.05 -8.90 21.10
CA ASN A 317 18.44 -8.89 21.59
C ASN A 317 19.28 -10.10 21.16
N SER A 318 18.76 -10.98 20.29
CA SER A 318 19.46 -12.17 19.81
C SER A 318 19.32 -12.36 18.30
N GLN A 319 20.35 -12.95 17.70
CA GLN A 319 20.39 -13.28 16.27
C GLN A 319 19.26 -14.25 15.88
N GLU A 320 19.03 -15.27 16.70
CA GLU A 320 18.02 -16.30 16.46
C GLU A 320 16.62 -15.69 16.36
N LEU A 321 16.25 -14.83 17.31
CA LEU A 321 14.95 -14.15 17.31
C LEU A 321 14.79 -13.23 16.09
N LEU A 322 15.86 -12.50 15.71
CA LEU A 322 15.82 -11.63 14.53
C LEU A 322 15.60 -12.45 13.24
N ILE A 323 16.35 -13.53 13.06
CA ILE A 323 16.25 -14.39 11.86
C ILE A 323 14.86 -15.05 11.80
N LYS A 324 14.37 -15.61 12.91
CA LYS A 324 13.03 -16.22 12.97
C LYS A 324 11.94 -15.20 12.62
N SER A 325 12.03 -13.99 13.17
CA SER A 325 11.09 -12.93 12.84
C SER A 325 11.20 -12.48 11.37
N ALA A 326 12.41 -12.39 10.83
CA ALA A 326 12.61 -12.03 9.43
C ALA A 326 12.09 -13.10 8.46
N GLN A 327 12.13 -14.38 8.83
CA GLN A 327 11.52 -15.48 8.06
C GLN A 327 10.00 -15.34 7.96
N LEU A 328 9.32 -14.99 9.07
CA LEU A 328 7.90 -14.65 9.03
C LEU A 328 7.65 -13.42 8.14
N GLY A 329 8.53 -12.42 8.22
CA GLY A 329 8.51 -11.26 7.34
C GLY A 329 8.64 -11.62 5.86
N GLN A 330 9.53 -12.56 5.53
CA GLN A 330 9.70 -13.07 4.18
C GLN A 330 8.47 -13.84 3.68
N ALA A 331 7.80 -14.59 4.55
CA ALA A 331 6.53 -15.24 4.21
C ALA A 331 5.45 -14.19 3.86
N ILE A 332 5.33 -13.14 4.67
CA ILE A 332 4.42 -12.01 4.40
C ILE A 332 4.81 -11.28 3.10
N ALA A 333 6.09 -10.99 2.88
CA ALA A 333 6.58 -10.37 1.65
C ALA A 333 6.18 -11.16 0.40
N SER A 334 6.34 -12.49 0.42
CA SER A 334 5.92 -13.39 -0.66
C SER A 334 4.40 -13.39 -0.87
N LEU A 335 3.61 -13.28 0.20
CA LEU A 335 2.15 -13.22 0.12
C LEU A 335 1.64 -11.87 -0.42
N LEU A 336 2.37 -10.78 -0.19
CA LEU A 336 2.07 -9.43 -0.72
C LEU A 336 2.49 -9.25 -2.18
N ASP A 337 3.43 -10.05 -2.67
CA ASP A 337 3.88 -10.01 -4.05
C ASP A 337 2.87 -10.67 -5.00
N THR A 338 2.14 -9.85 -5.77
CA THR A 338 1.15 -10.33 -6.75
C THR A 338 1.77 -10.89 -8.02
N GLU A 339 3.03 -10.56 -8.30
CA GLU A 339 3.68 -10.90 -9.56
C GLU A 339 4.29 -12.31 -9.53
N ASN A 340 4.54 -12.85 -8.33
CA ASN A 340 5.11 -14.17 -8.14
C ASN A 340 4.15 -15.13 -7.43
N PRO A 341 3.88 -16.33 -7.98
CA PRO A 341 2.99 -17.28 -7.36
C PRO A 341 3.57 -17.90 -6.09
N VAL A 342 2.72 -18.18 -5.11
CA VAL A 342 3.09 -18.82 -3.84
C VAL A 342 2.58 -20.26 -3.83
N ILE A 343 3.49 -21.23 -3.68
CA ILE A 343 3.14 -22.65 -3.63
C ILE A 343 2.26 -22.92 -2.41
N GLY A 344 1.18 -23.68 -2.60
CA GLY A 344 0.20 -23.96 -1.55
C GLY A 344 -0.85 -22.87 -1.36
N VAL A 345 -0.66 -21.67 -1.95
CA VAL A 345 -1.58 -20.53 -1.79
C VAL A 345 -2.21 -20.11 -3.11
N THR A 346 -1.41 -19.71 -4.11
CA THR A 346 -1.92 -19.34 -5.45
C THR A 346 -1.57 -20.40 -6.49
N LYS A 347 -0.38 -21.01 -6.39
CA LYS A 347 0.01 -22.17 -7.20
C LYS A 347 -0.21 -23.45 -6.40
N LYS A 348 -1.03 -24.36 -6.93
CA LYS A 348 -1.46 -25.59 -6.23
C LYS A 348 -2.01 -25.28 -4.82
N PRO A 349 -3.06 -24.44 -4.72
CA PRO A 349 -3.67 -24.11 -3.43
C PRO A 349 -4.08 -25.36 -2.65
N THR A 350 -3.96 -25.31 -1.32
CA THR A 350 -4.50 -26.36 -0.45
C THR A 350 -6.00 -26.56 -0.66
N PRO A 351 -6.59 -27.71 -0.29
CA PRO A 351 -8.04 -27.94 -0.42
C PRO A 351 -8.89 -26.85 0.22
N ALA A 352 -8.46 -26.31 1.36
CA ALA A 352 -9.12 -25.18 2.02
C ALA A 352 -9.11 -23.92 1.13
N LEU A 353 -7.93 -23.53 0.62
CA LEU A 353 -7.77 -22.32 -0.20
C LEU A 353 -8.41 -22.45 -1.59
N GLN A 354 -8.57 -23.66 -2.12
CA GLN A 354 -9.32 -23.91 -3.36
C GLN A 354 -10.79 -23.48 -3.24
N LYS A 355 -11.38 -23.57 -2.03
CA LYS A 355 -12.76 -23.15 -1.75
C LYS A 355 -12.92 -21.65 -1.53
N ILE A 356 -11.84 -20.88 -1.45
CA ILE A 356 -11.89 -19.43 -1.20
C ILE A 356 -12.01 -18.66 -2.51
N ALA A 357 -12.98 -17.74 -2.58
CA ALA A 357 -13.27 -16.88 -3.72
C ALA A 357 -13.36 -17.65 -5.05
N LEU A 358 -14.13 -18.74 -5.07
CA LEU A 358 -14.38 -19.48 -6.31
C LEU A 358 -15.39 -18.70 -7.16
N ILE A 359 -15.06 -18.39 -8.41
CA ILE A 359 -16.04 -17.75 -9.30
C ILE A 359 -17.17 -18.72 -9.61
N SER A 360 -18.42 -18.25 -9.54
CA SER A 360 -19.62 -19.09 -9.65
C SER A 360 -20.78 -18.30 -10.22
N CYS A 361 -21.83 -19.02 -10.59
CA CYS A 361 -23.06 -18.49 -11.17
C CYS A 361 -24.28 -18.95 -10.38
N THR A 362 -25.36 -18.19 -10.46
CA THR A 362 -26.62 -18.51 -9.75
C THR A 362 -27.39 -19.67 -10.37
N ASP A 363 -27.13 -19.99 -11.63
CA ASP A 363 -27.84 -21.01 -12.42
C ASP A 363 -27.07 -22.33 -12.55
N GLY A 364 -25.87 -22.44 -11.95
CA GLY A 364 -25.02 -23.62 -12.03
C GLY A 364 -24.39 -23.88 -13.41
N GLY A 365 -24.59 -22.99 -14.39
CA GLY A 365 -23.99 -23.08 -15.73
C GLY A 365 -22.54 -22.58 -15.80
N ASN A 366 -21.99 -22.50 -17.01
CA ASN A 366 -20.68 -21.88 -17.22
C ASN A 366 -20.81 -20.37 -17.42
N LEU A 367 -19.81 -19.61 -16.96
CA LEU A 367 -19.67 -18.18 -17.25
C LEU A 367 -18.96 -18.00 -18.59
N ASN A 368 -19.50 -17.13 -19.45
CA ASN A 368 -18.94 -16.77 -20.73
C ASN A 368 -18.65 -15.25 -20.77
N PRO A 369 -17.37 -14.83 -20.76
CA PRO A 369 -16.99 -13.42 -20.85
C PRO A 369 -17.59 -12.70 -22.05
N ASP A 370 -17.71 -13.37 -23.20
CA ASP A 370 -18.23 -12.79 -24.45
C ASP A 370 -19.73 -12.48 -24.38
N LYS A 371 -20.45 -13.12 -23.45
CA LYS A 371 -21.86 -12.82 -23.15
C LYS A 371 -22.03 -11.73 -22.09
N GLY A 372 -20.94 -11.12 -21.64
CA GLY A 372 -20.96 -10.11 -20.59
C GLY A 372 -21.12 -10.68 -19.18
N ASP A 373 -20.95 -12.00 -18.99
CA ASP A 373 -21.13 -12.64 -17.68
C ASP A 373 -20.15 -12.14 -16.60
N LEU A 374 -19.04 -11.53 -17.02
CA LEU A 374 -18.02 -10.97 -16.14
C LEU A 374 -18.07 -9.44 -16.04
N ILE A 375 -19.16 -8.83 -16.50
CA ILE A 375 -19.42 -7.39 -16.31
C ILE A 375 -19.70 -7.14 -14.82
N ILE A 376 -19.04 -6.12 -14.26
CA ILE A 376 -19.35 -5.60 -12.93
C ILE A 376 -20.31 -4.42 -13.09
N ASN A 377 -21.52 -4.54 -12.54
CA ASN A 377 -22.56 -3.51 -12.68
C ASN A 377 -23.45 -3.34 -11.42
N LEU A 378 -22.96 -3.73 -10.25
CA LEU A 378 -23.70 -3.70 -8.99
C LEU A 378 -23.32 -2.55 -8.05
N GLY A 379 -22.70 -1.50 -8.58
CA GLY A 379 -22.45 -0.26 -7.84
C GLY A 379 -21.32 -0.37 -6.81
N TRP A 380 -20.26 -1.10 -7.12
CA TRP A 380 -18.98 -1.13 -6.40
C TRP A 380 -18.20 0.19 -6.51
N GLY A 381 -18.43 0.96 -7.57
CA GLY A 381 -17.79 2.24 -7.79
C GLY A 381 -18.53 3.13 -8.79
N HIS A 382 -18.23 4.43 -8.76
CA HIS A 382 -18.79 5.39 -9.71
C HIS A 382 -17.85 6.58 -9.90
N GLY A 383 -18.01 7.29 -11.01
CA GLY A 383 -17.28 8.53 -11.28
C GLY A 383 -17.79 9.65 -10.38
N GLY A 384 -16.89 10.21 -9.57
CA GLY A 384 -17.12 11.43 -8.81
C GLY A 384 -16.75 12.69 -9.61
N LYS A 385 -16.76 13.84 -8.94
CA LYS A 385 -16.31 15.11 -9.53
C LYS A 385 -14.90 14.98 -10.10
N ASN A 386 -14.68 15.55 -11.28
CA ASN A 386 -13.39 15.55 -11.98
C ASN A 386 -12.81 14.15 -12.32
N GLY A 387 -13.66 13.12 -12.40
CA GLY A 387 -13.25 11.77 -12.79
C GLY A 387 -12.62 10.94 -11.65
N VAL A 388 -12.72 11.40 -10.40
CA VAL A 388 -12.25 10.63 -9.23
C VAL A 388 -13.16 9.42 -9.00
N THR A 389 -12.61 8.22 -8.99
CA THR A 389 -13.37 7.00 -8.67
C THR A 389 -13.76 6.96 -7.18
N MET A 390 -15.07 6.95 -6.92
CA MET A 390 -15.65 6.85 -5.58
C MET A 390 -16.13 5.42 -5.32
N PRO A 391 -15.80 4.81 -4.17
CA PRO A 391 -16.30 3.48 -3.82
C PRO A 391 -17.80 3.52 -3.53
N GLY A 392 -18.52 2.51 -4.00
CA GLY A 392 -19.94 2.30 -3.74
C GLY A 392 -20.20 1.18 -2.72
N LYS A 393 -21.48 0.80 -2.56
CA LYS A 393 -21.89 -0.25 -1.63
C LYS A 393 -21.60 -1.65 -2.19
N GLY A 394 -21.85 -1.85 -3.49
CA GLY A 394 -21.83 -3.17 -4.11
C GLY A 394 -22.92 -4.10 -3.58
N LYS A 395 -22.82 -5.39 -3.95
CA LYS A 395 -23.67 -6.49 -3.47
C LYS A 395 -22.77 -7.58 -2.87
N ALA A 396 -22.61 -7.52 -1.55
CA ALA A 396 -21.99 -8.56 -0.74
C ALA A 396 -23.09 -9.24 0.09
N ILE A 397 -23.26 -10.56 -0.04
CA ILE A 397 -24.24 -11.33 0.72
C ILE A 397 -23.51 -12.13 1.79
N ALA A 398 -23.75 -11.80 3.06
CA ALA A 398 -23.24 -12.57 4.18
C ALA A 398 -24.03 -13.89 4.32
N ARG A 399 -23.32 -14.99 4.58
CA ARG A 399 -23.91 -16.30 4.85
C ARG A 399 -23.03 -17.14 5.78
N GLN A 400 -23.57 -18.27 6.22
CA GLN A 400 -22.80 -19.30 6.91
C GLN A 400 -21.97 -20.11 5.91
N TYR A 401 -20.92 -20.76 6.41
CA TYR A 401 -20.19 -21.75 5.63
C TYR A 401 -21.08 -22.96 5.31
N THR A 402 -20.94 -23.49 4.10
CA THR A 402 -21.62 -24.73 3.71
C THR A 402 -20.92 -25.95 4.31
N THR A 403 -21.59 -27.09 4.39
CA THR A 403 -20.98 -28.36 4.87
C THR A 403 -19.73 -28.73 4.09
N ALA A 404 -19.71 -28.49 2.78
CA ALA A 404 -18.56 -28.78 1.91
C ALA A 404 -17.38 -27.81 2.10
N GLU A 405 -17.64 -26.56 2.49
CA GLU A 405 -16.59 -25.62 2.90
C GLU A 405 -16.07 -26.00 4.29
N MET A 406 -16.97 -26.35 5.21
CA MET A 406 -16.64 -26.72 6.58
C MET A 406 -15.81 -28.00 6.70
N SER A 407 -15.90 -28.91 5.73
CA SER A 407 -15.12 -30.16 5.71
C SER A 407 -13.64 -29.94 5.37
N VAL A 408 -13.29 -28.80 4.77
CA VAL A 408 -11.89 -28.47 4.40
C VAL A 408 -11.36 -27.23 5.10
N ILE A 409 -12.23 -26.36 5.61
CA ILE A 409 -11.87 -25.20 6.45
C ILE A 409 -12.15 -25.57 7.90
N SER A 410 -11.10 -25.96 8.63
CA SER A 410 -11.22 -26.50 9.98
C SER A 410 -11.83 -25.49 10.97
N PRO A 411 -12.34 -25.95 12.14
CA PRO A 411 -12.82 -25.04 13.19
C PRO A 411 -11.78 -24.00 13.62
N GLU A 412 -10.50 -24.37 13.68
CA GLU A 412 -9.39 -23.49 14.04
C GLU A 412 -9.19 -22.40 12.98
N MET A 413 -9.25 -22.77 11.70
CA MET A 413 -9.20 -21.80 10.60
C MET A 413 -10.40 -20.85 10.65
N ARG A 414 -11.62 -21.36 10.87
CA ARG A 414 -12.83 -20.52 10.97
C ARG A 414 -12.78 -19.56 12.16
N LYS A 415 -12.15 -19.93 13.28
CA LYS A 415 -11.92 -19.02 14.40
C LYS A 415 -11.09 -17.79 13.97
N LEU A 416 -10.07 -18.00 13.13
CA LEU A 416 -9.24 -16.92 12.60
C LEU A 416 -9.88 -16.19 11.42
N LEU A 417 -10.70 -16.83 10.59
CA LEU A 417 -11.26 -16.24 9.37
C LEU A 417 -12.63 -15.57 9.57
N GLY A 418 -13.27 -15.83 10.71
CA GLY A 418 -14.64 -15.42 11.02
C GLY A 418 -15.63 -16.58 10.92
N THR A 419 -16.75 -16.48 11.64
CA THR A 419 -17.80 -17.52 11.63
C THR A 419 -18.71 -17.45 10.41
N THR A 420 -18.65 -16.36 9.65
CA THR A 420 -19.42 -16.12 8.42
C THR A 420 -18.50 -15.84 7.24
N THR A 421 -19.08 -15.96 6.05
CA THR A 421 -18.42 -15.71 4.77
C THR A 421 -19.34 -14.86 3.89
N TYR A 422 -18.78 -14.25 2.85
CA TYR A 422 -19.51 -13.42 1.90
C TYR A 422 -19.45 -14.02 0.50
N ASP A 423 -20.56 -13.94 -0.21
CA ASP A 423 -20.60 -14.07 -1.66
C ASP A 423 -20.62 -12.66 -2.28
N ILE A 424 -19.62 -12.37 -3.12
CA ILE A 424 -19.37 -11.03 -3.68
C ILE A 424 -19.78 -11.03 -5.15
N TYR A 425 -20.89 -10.34 -5.45
CA TYR A 425 -21.48 -10.36 -6.78
C TYR A 425 -20.86 -9.32 -7.71
N LEU A 426 -20.59 -9.75 -8.95
CA LEU A 426 -20.19 -8.88 -10.05
C LEU A 426 -21.45 -8.27 -10.70
N ASN A 427 -22.43 -9.14 -10.98
CA ASN A 427 -23.75 -8.86 -11.56
C ASN A 427 -24.78 -9.83 -10.96
N ASP A 428 -26.02 -9.84 -11.46
CA ASP A 428 -27.07 -10.70 -10.88
C ASP A 428 -26.86 -12.21 -11.10
N ARG A 429 -25.93 -12.59 -11.99
CA ARG A 429 -25.62 -13.98 -12.31
C ARG A 429 -24.30 -14.45 -11.72
N ALA A 430 -23.23 -13.67 -11.86
CA ALA A 430 -21.86 -14.05 -11.50
C ALA A 430 -21.41 -13.48 -10.15
N TYR A 431 -20.74 -14.30 -9.34
CA TYR A 431 -20.22 -13.92 -8.03
C TYR A 431 -19.00 -14.77 -7.63
N TRP A 432 -18.12 -14.22 -6.81
CA TRP A 432 -17.15 -15.04 -6.07
C TRP A 432 -17.80 -15.56 -4.80
N GLN A 433 -17.82 -16.88 -4.66
CA GLN A 433 -18.36 -17.53 -3.47
C GLN A 433 -17.30 -17.67 -2.38
N ASN A 434 -17.76 -17.67 -1.12
CA ASN A 434 -16.97 -18.01 0.06
C ASN A 434 -15.72 -17.14 0.27
N ILE A 435 -15.92 -15.84 0.42
CA ILE A 435 -14.90 -14.90 0.89
C ILE A 435 -15.09 -14.70 2.40
N PRO A 436 -14.22 -15.28 3.27
CA PRO A 436 -14.40 -15.18 4.72
C PRO A 436 -14.55 -13.74 5.22
N ALA A 437 -15.32 -13.54 6.29
CA ALA A 437 -15.64 -12.20 6.78
C ALA A 437 -14.39 -11.35 7.06
N ARG A 438 -13.39 -11.91 7.77
CA ARG A 438 -12.14 -11.19 8.07
C ARG A 438 -11.29 -10.92 6.83
N VAL A 439 -11.41 -11.75 5.79
CA VAL A 439 -10.74 -11.53 4.49
C VAL A 439 -11.42 -10.40 3.72
N TRP A 440 -12.75 -10.37 3.70
CA TRP A 440 -13.51 -9.30 3.07
C TRP A 440 -13.23 -7.93 3.71
N GLU A 441 -13.15 -7.89 5.04
CA GLU A 441 -12.93 -6.68 5.84
C GLU A 441 -11.45 -6.25 5.92
N TYR A 442 -10.55 -7.07 5.37
CA TYR A 442 -9.11 -6.85 5.46
C TYR A 442 -8.70 -5.52 4.83
N THR A 443 -7.92 -4.75 5.59
CA THR A 443 -7.55 -3.38 5.25
C THR A 443 -6.04 -3.22 5.29
N ILE A 444 -5.45 -2.62 4.26
CA ILE A 444 -4.03 -2.23 4.24
C ILE A 444 -3.93 -0.76 3.87
N GLY A 445 -3.21 0.03 4.67
CA GLY A 445 -2.99 1.45 4.43
C GLY A 445 -4.28 2.25 4.22
N GLY A 446 -5.35 1.92 4.93
CA GLY A 446 -6.63 2.60 4.89
C GLY A 446 -7.51 2.28 3.68
N TYR A 447 -7.21 1.20 2.96
CA TYR A 447 -8.06 0.64 1.92
C TYR A 447 -8.53 -0.77 2.28
N GLN A 448 -9.85 -0.98 2.32
CA GLN A 448 -10.42 -2.32 2.30
C GLN A 448 -10.08 -2.95 0.94
N VAL A 449 -9.21 -3.96 0.95
CA VAL A 449 -8.40 -4.35 -0.22
C VAL A 449 -9.29 -4.74 -1.41
N ILE A 450 -10.10 -5.79 -1.24
CA ILE A 450 -10.93 -6.36 -2.32
C ILE A 450 -11.96 -5.33 -2.80
N LYS A 451 -12.63 -4.64 -1.87
CA LYS A 451 -13.61 -3.60 -2.21
C LYS A 451 -12.99 -2.44 -2.99
N LYS A 452 -11.77 -2.03 -2.65
CA LYS A 452 -11.09 -0.95 -3.36
C LYS A 452 -10.74 -1.38 -4.79
N TRP A 453 -10.29 -2.61 -4.98
CA TRP A 453 -10.01 -3.19 -6.30
C TRP A 453 -11.27 -3.21 -7.19
N LEU A 454 -12.41 -3.65 -6.64
CA LEU A 454 -13.71 -3.69 -7.34
C LEU A 454 -14.20 -2.29 -7.75
N SER A 455 -13.94 -1.27 -6.92
CA SER A 455 -14.43 0.10 -7.18
C SER A 455 -13.94 0.71 -8.49
N TYR A 456 -12.83 0.23 -9.06
CA TYR A 456 -12.29 0.71 -10.34
C TYR A 456 -12.77 -0.09 -11.55
N ARG A 457 -13.51 -1.19 -11.34
CA ARG A 457 -13.77 -2.20 -12.38
C ARG A 457 -15.24 -2.36 -12.74
N GLU A 458 -16.08 -1.45 -12.24
CA GLU A 458 -17.42 -1.24 -12.78
C GLU A 458 -17.37 -0.95 -14.28
N GLU A 459 -18.28 -1.51 -15.05
CA GLU A 459 -18.34 -1.38 -16.51
C GLU A 459 -18.26 0.07 -16.98
N LYS A 460 -18.99 0.96 -16.28
CA LYS A 460 -19.01 2.40 -16.60
C LYS A 460 -17.67 3.10 -16.37
N LEU A 461 -16.75 2.49 -15.63
CA LEU A 461 -15.42 3.00 -15.35
C LEU A 461 -14.34 2.27 -16.16
N LEU A 462 -14.46 0.94 -16.28
CA LEU A 462 -13.50 0.09 -16.98
C LEU A 462 -13.73 0.05 -18.50
N GLY A 463 -14.97 0.27 -18.94
CA GLY A 463 -15.38 0.21 -20.34
C GLY A 463 -15.57 -1.21 -20.90
N ARG A 464 -15.40 -2.25 -20.07
CA ARG A 464 -15.52 -3.66 -20.43
C ARG A 464 -15.83 -4.53 -19.20
N GLY A 465 -16.17 -5.79 -19.43
CA GLY A 465 -16.16 -6.82 -18.39
C GLY A 465 -14.74 -7.22 -17.99
N LEU A 466 -14.63 -7.98 -16.90
CA LEU A 466 -13.35 -8.56 -16.48
C LEU A 466 -12.84 -9.60 -17.47
N THR A 467 -11.53 -9.66 -17.62
CA THR A 467 -10.83 -10.78 -18.23
C THR A 467 -10.79 -11.98 -17.27
N ILE A 468 -10.52 -13.18 -17.80
CA ILE A 468 -10.31 -14.38 -16.95
C ILE A 468 -9.14 -14.18 -15.99
N ALA A 469 -8.07 -13.52 -16.42
CA ALA A 469 -6.92 -13.21 -15.58
C ALA A 469 -7.31 -12.30 -14.38
N GLU A 470 -8.12 -11.27 -14.61
CA GLU A 470 -8.62 -10.39 -13.54
C GLU A 470 -9.59 -11.12 -12.59
N VAL A 471 -10.36 -12.09 -13.09
CA VAL A 471 -11.19 -12.96 -12.22
C VAL A 471 -10.32 -13.82 -11.32
N GLN A 472 -9.27 -14.41 -11.88
CA GLN A 472 -8.30 -15.22 -11.14
C GLN A 472 -7.49 -14.37 -10.14
N GLU A 473 -7.16 -13.13 -10.49
CA GLU A 473 -6.47 -12.17 -9.62
C GLU A 473 -7.22 -11.97 -8.30
N VAL A 474 -8.55 -11.86 -8.33
CA VAL A 474 -9.37 -11.75 -7.10
C VAL A 474 -9.31 -13.03 -6.27
N SER A 475 -9.40 -14.20 -6.90
CA SER A 475 -9.27 -15.47 -6.18
C SER A 475 -7.90 -15.61 -5.52
N GLU A 476 -6.83 -15.25 -6.22
CA GLU A 476 -5.45 -15.31 -5.72
C GLU A 476 -5.20 -14.28 -4.61
N MET A 477 -5.63 -13.04 -4.78
CA MET A 477 -5.61 -11.99 -3.75
C MET A 477 -6.33 -12.46 -2.48
N THR A 478 -7.51 -13.04 -2.62
CA THR A 478 -8.31 -13.52 -1.47
C THR A 478 -7.61 -14.67 -0.74
N ARG A 479 -7.00 -15.61 -1.48
CA ARG A 479 -6.21 -16.70 -0.89
C ARG A 479 -4.97 -16.20 -0.18
N ARG A 480 -4.28 -15.19 -0.72
CA ARG A 480 -3.11 -14.57 -0.09
C ARG A 480 -3.48 -13.90 1.23
N ILE A 481 -4.56 -13.11 1.25
CA ILE A 481 -5.07 -12.50 2.49
C ILE A 481 -5.49 -13.58 3.50
N THR A 482 -6.15 -14.65 3.03
CA THR A 482 -6.49 -15.81 3.89
C THR A 482 -5.25 -16.40 4.52
N ALA A 483 -4.19 -16.64 3.74
CA ALA A 483 -2.93 -17.17 4.26
C ALA A 483 -2.25 -16.21 5.26
N ILE A 484 -2.32 -14.89 5.03
CA ILE A 484 -1.82 -13.90 5.99
C ILE A 484 -2.58 -14.00 7.33
N ILE A 485 -3.91 -14.07 7.29
CA ILE A 485 -4.73 -14.18 8.51
C ILE A 485 -4.42 -15.47 9.27
N LEU A 486 -4.13 -16.57 8.56
CA LEU A 486 -3.76 -17.84 9.19
C LEU A 486 -2.36 -17.80 9.86
N LEU A 487 -1.52 -16.83 9.51
CA LEU A 487 -0.22 -16.60 10.16
C LEU A 487 -0.31 -15.71 11.41
N GLU A 488 -1.48 -15.13 11.72
CA GLU A 488 -1.61 -14.15 12.81
C GLU A 488 -1.14 -14.68 14.17
N SER A 489 -1.42 -15.95 14.49
CA SER A 489 -0.96 -16.55 15.75
C SER A 489 0.56 -16.60 15.83
N ASP A 490 1.23 -17.02 14.75
CA ASP A 490 2.69 -17.09 14.71
C ASP A 490 3.32 -15.68 14.76
N LEU A 491 2.66 -14.69 14.15
CA LEU A 491 3.10 -13.28 14.18
C LEU A 491 2.93 -12.66 15.58
N ASP A 492 1.83 -12.96 16.26
CA ASP A 492 1.57 -12.50 17.63
C ASP A 492 2.52 -13.15 18.63
N ASP A 493 2.75 -14.46 18.52
CA ASP A 493 3.74 -15.17 19.34
C ASP A 493 5.14 -14.63 19.10
N ASN A 494 5.51 -14.35 17.84
CA ASN A 494 6.76 -13.71 17.49
C ASN A 494 6.88 -12.32 18.15
N TYR A 495 5.84 -11.48 18.04
CA TYR A 495 5.82 -10.16 18.68
C TYR A 495 5.98 -10.24 20.20
N GLN A 496 5.26 -11.14 20.86
CA GLN A 496 5.35 -11.33 22.32
C GLN A 496 6.75 -11.79 22.74
N ASN A 497 7.32 -12.79 22.06
CA ASN A 497 8.68 -13.25 22.34
C ASN A 497 9.69 -12.10 22.23
N ILE A 498 9.57 -11.26 21.20
CA ILE A 498 10.46 -10.10 20.99
C ILE A 498 10.28 -9.06 22.10
N LYS A 499 9.04 -8.77 22.52
CA LYS A 499 8.77 -7.85 23.65
C LYS A 499 9.47 -8.26 24.95
N THR A 500 9.65 -9.56 25.19
CA THR A 500 10.34 -10.07 26.40
C THR A 500 11.86 -9.99 26.31
N ALA A 501 12.40 -9.79 25.11
CA ALA A 501 13.83 -9.85 24.81
C ALA A 501 14.27 -8.68 23.92
N VAL A 502 13.86 -7.46 24.28
CA VAL A 502 14.13 -6.25 23.48
C VAL A 502 15.57 -5.76 23.66
N TYR A 503 16.20 -5.41 22.55
CA TYR A 503 17.48 -4.70 22.48
C TYR A 503 17.30 -3.21 22.78
N SER A 504 18.23 -2.63 23.54
CA SER A 504 18.26 -1.19 23.83
C SER A 504 18.98 -0.43 22.70
N PHE A 505 18.21 0.20 21.80
CA PHE A 505 18.69 0.79 20.53
C PHE A 505 19.40 2.16 20.60
#